data_AF-K0R1A4-F1
#
_entry.id   AF-K0R1A4-F1
#
_cell.length_a   1.000
_cell.length_b   1.000
_cell.length_c   1.000
_cell.angle_alpha   90.00
_cell.angle_beta   90.00
_cell.angle_gamma   90.00
#
_symmetry.space_group_name_H-M   'P 1'
#
loop_
_entity.id
_entity.type
_entity.pdbx_description
1 polymer ?
#
loop_
_entity_poly.entity_id
_entity_poly.type
_entity_poly.pdbx_seq_one_letter_code
_entity_poly.pdbx_strand_id
1 'polypeptide(L)'
;MYCTITCEQGNAPQPQLPYSVQESEQGTFDGIWQRQKRFHPQARREAGKQVAHKVKIEFIIQVECRLTMGTNDFYSSAMEAFSRQMSTASQGAPMPSTLEEHARAVVEEAPKIDSAVKAFLSLVAARSAVASDIDVLPAGPSGRRMQCTFVGTSIDANRSALLCARTMLATINSTLIIPESPETLSNANGGQGSGVGRQEEKERTSVTRVIWNSLVKQQSAELVNAEKKKQMKPSKVFGRRSLAVAYPFIRERFRRGVAGSDDATSGQKRSPVESLSDDLPAVEPPNGIHSDHWIAFYTEFGDLLSEDGSEQDGCSANDSKLLWSMDRGQKELELRREKRAQRVKDALSSTCDAKTASAE
;
A
#
# COMPACT_ATOMS: atom_id res chain seq x y z
N MET A 1 0.75 -20.19 -9.48
CA MET A 1 -0.32 -19.58 -8.66
C MET A 1 -1.60 -20.21 -9.17
N TYR A 2 -2.22 -21.08 -8.38
CA TYR A 2 -3.47 -21.72 -8.75
C TYR A 2 -4.57 -21.00 -7.97
N CYS A 3 -5.56 -20.49 -8.68
CA CYS A 3 -6.72 -19.82 -8.09
C CYS A 3 -7.90 -20.76 -8.26
N THR A 4 -8.59 -21.07 -7.16
CA THR A 4 -9.84 -21.81 -7.18
C THR A 4 -10.95 -20.80 -6.96
N ILE A 5 -11.91 -20.73 -7.88
CA ILE A 5 -13.11 -19.91 -7.72
C ILE A 5 -14.27 -20.86 -7.47
N THR A 6 -14.92 -20.72 -6.32
CA THR A 6 -16.19 -21.37 -6.03
C THR A 6 -17.30 -20.37 -6.29
N CYS A 7 -18.32 -20.78 -7.06
CA CYS A 7 -19.51 -19.98 -7.32
C CYS A 7 -20.66 -20.61 -6.54
N GLU A 8 -21.14 -19.93 -5.49
CA GLU A 8 -22.36 -20.32 -4.78
C GLU A 8 -23.52 -19.47 -5.29
N GLN A 9 -24.54 -20.11 -5.85
CA GLN A 9 -25.82 -19.45 -6.11
C GLN A 9 -26.57 -19.31 -4.79
N GLY A 10 -26.87 -18.07 -4.41
CA GLY A 10 -27.67 -17.78 -3.21
C GLY A 10 -29.07 -18.40 -3.30
N ASN A 11 -29.47 -19.11 -2.25
CA ASN A 11 -30.79 -19.73 -2.12
C ASN A 11 -31.91 -18.68 -2.07
N ALA A 12 -32.48 -18.36 -3.23
CA ALA A 12 -33.83 -17.80 -3.33
C ALA A 12 -34.80 -18.92 -3.74
N PRO A 13 -36.01 -19.03 -3.16
CA PRO A 13 -36.96 -20.06 -3.55
C PRO A 13 -37.49 -19.74 -4.95
N GLN A 14 -37.07 -20.52 -5.95
CA GLN A 14 -37.62 -20.51 -7.31
C GLN A 14 -38.03 -21.93 -7.75
N PRO A 15 -38.99 -22.03 -8.68
CA PRO A 15 -39.65 -23.28 -9.02
C PRO A 15 -38.69 -24.24 -9.72
N GLN A 16 -38.87 -25.54 -9.45
CA GLN A 16 -38.03 -26.63 -9.91
C GLN A 16 -37.86 -26.63 -11.43
N LEU A 17 -36.67 -26.23 -11.90
CA LEU A 17 -36.12 -26.64 -13.18
C LEU A 17 -35.07 -27.74 -12.92
N PRO A 18 -34.98 -28.76 -13.79
CA PRO A 18 -33.96 -29.79 -13.66
C PRO A 18 -32.60 -29.17 -14.06
N TYR A 19 -31.53 -29.63 -13.41
CA TYR A 19 -30.12 -29.26 -13.60
C TYR A 19 -29.60 -28.11 -12.70
N SER A 20 -29.02 -28.50 -11.55
CA SER A 20 -27.96 -27.73 -10.88
C SER A 20 -26.61 -28.14 -11.47
N VAL A 21 -25.79 -27.17 -11.86
CA VAL A 21 -24.41 -27.38 -12.31
C VAL A 21 -23.48 -26.71 -11.30
N GLN A 22 -22.66 -27.52 -10.62
CA GLN A 22 -21.65 -27.05 -9.69
C GLN A 22 -20.29 -27.21 -10.38
N GLU A 23 -19.73 -26.12 -10.91
CA GLU A 23 -18.41 -26.14 -11.56
C GLU A 23 -17.34 -25.58 -10.63
N SER A 24 -16.30 -26.39 -10.41
CA SER A 24 -15.06 -26.01 -9.73
C SER A 24 -13.95 -26.04 -10.78
N GLU A 25 -13.46 -24.87 -11.19
CA GLU A 25 -12.36 -24.78 -12.16
C GLU A 25 -11.06 -24.32 -11.50
N GLN A 26 -9.95 -24.93 -11.93
CA GLN A 26 -8.58 -24.53 -11.59
C GLN A 26 -7.90 -23.96 -12.83
N GLY A 27 -7.36 -22.75 -12.74
CA GLY A 27 -6.67 -22.09 -13.85
C GLY A 27 -5.82 -20.89 -13.43
N THR A 28 -5.05 -20.35 -14.37
CA THR A 28 -4.38 -19.06 -14.17
C THR A 28 -5.40 -17.92 -14.23
N PHE A 29 -5.18 -16.88 -13.42
CA PHE A 29 -6.12 -15.75 -13.30
C PHE A 29 -6.48 -15.12 -14.66
N ASP A 30 -5.51 -14.92 -15.54
CA ASP A 30 -5.75 -14.38 -16.89
C ASP A 30 -6.59 -15.31 -17.76
N GLY A 31 -6.44 -16.63 -17.61
CA GLY A 31 -7.22 -17.63 -18.34
C GLY A 31 -8.70 -17.64 -17.92
N ILE A 32 -8.95 -17.47 -16.62
CA ILE A 32 -10.31 -17.40 -16.05
C ILE A 32 -10.97 -16.07 -16.42
N TRP A 33 -10.25 -14.94 -16.29
CA TRP A 33 -10.75 -13.60 -16.62
C TRP A 33 -11.12 -13.44 -18.11
N GLN A 34 -10.29 -13.97 -19.02
CA GLN A 34 -10.54 -13.94 -20.46
C GLN A 34 -11.78 -14.77 -20.87
N ARG A 35 -12.08 -15.86 -20.15
CA ARG A 35 -13.29 -16.67 -20.41
C ARG A 35 -14.55 -16.02 -19.86
N GLN A 36 -14.48 -15.39 -18.68
CA GLN A 36 -15.61 -14.66 -18.11
C GLN A 36 -16.10 -13.55 -19.05
N LYS A 37 -15.18 -12.85 -19.74
CA LYS A 37 -15.52 -11.88 -20.79
C LYS A 37 -16.26 -12.47 -22.00
N ARG A 38 -16.11 -13.78 -22.29
CA ARG A 38 -16.84 -14.45 -23.39
C ARG A 38 -18.25 -14.88 -23.01
N PHE A 39 -18.52 -15.14 -21.73
CA PHE A 39 -19.87 -15.50 -21.26
C PHE A 39 -20.83 -14.30 -21.23
N HIS A 40 -20.31 -13.09 -21.00
CA HIS A 40 -21.11 -11.87 -20.80
C HIS A 40 -21.93 -11.41 -22.04
N PRO A 41 -21.48 -11.57 -23.31
CA PRO A 41 -22.28 -11.26 -24.49
C PRO A 41 -23.34 -12.32 -24.82
N GLN A 42 -23.09 -13.59 -24.47
CA GLN A 42 -23.94 -14.71 -24.85
C GLN A 42 -25.19 -14.80 -23.95
N ALA A 43 -25.03 -14.57 -22.64
CA ALA A 43 -26.16 -14.46 -21.71
C ALA A 43 -27.08 -13.26 -22.00
N ARG A 44 -26.53 -12.15 -22.53
CA ARG A 44 -27.32 -10.98 -22.95
C ARG A 44 -28.19 -11.23 -24.19
N ARG A 45 -27.79 -12.15 -25.08
CA ARG A 45 -28.59 -12.50 -26.27
C ARG A 45 -29.76 -13.43 -25.95
N GLU A 46 -29.64 -14.27 -24.93
CA GLU A 46 -30.72 -15.19 -24.52
C GLU A 46 -31.73 -14.54 -23.57
N ALA A 47 -31.32 -13.55 -22.77
CA ALA A 47 -32.21 -12.77 -21.91
C ALA A 47 -33.18 -11.83 -22.66
N GLY A 48 -33.04 -11.66 -23.97
CA GLY A 48 -33.87 -10.76 -24.79
C GLY A 48 -35.24 -11.32 -25.20
N LYS A 49 -35.61 -12.55 -24.80
CA LYS A 49 -36.84 -13.21 -25.29
C LYS A 49 -37.83 -13.69 -24.24
N GLN A 50 -37.60 -13.46 -22.95
CA GLN A 50 -38.63 -13.77 -21.94
C GLN A 50 -38.86 -12.62 -20.96
N VAL A 51 -40.16 -12.35 -20.77
CA VAL A 51 -40.87 -11.50 -19.83
C VAL A 51 -40.04 -10.92 -18.68
N ALA A 52 -40.19 -9.60 -18.51
CA ALA A 52 -39.60 -8.78 -17.46
C ALA A 52 -39.94 -9.28 -16.05
N HIS A 53 -39.12 -10.17 -15.51
CA HIS A 53 -38.88 -10.28 -14.08
C HIS A 53 -37.44 -9.87 -13.81
N LYS A 54 -37.29 -8.81 -13.01
CA LYS A 54 -36.02 -8.20 -12.63
C LYS A 54 -35.28 -9.15 -11.67
N VAL A 55 -34.64 -10.19 -12.20
CA VAL A 55 -33.79 -11.10 -11.44
C VAL A 55 -32.45 -10.40 -11.19
N LYS A 56 -32.24 -9.93 -9.95
CA LYS A 56 -30.98 -9.38 -9.48
C LYS A 56 -30.09 -10.56 -9.08
N ILE A 57 -29.20 -11.01 -9.97
CA ILE A 57 -28.21 -12.05 -9.66
C ILE A 57 -27.01 -11.36 -9.00
N GLU A 58 -26.87 -11.52 -7.69
CA GLU A 58 -25.65 -11.11 -6.96
C GLU A 58 -24.63 -12.25 -7.01
N PHE A 59 -23.48 -11.98 -7.63
CA PHE A 59 -22.34 -12.90 -7.63
C PHE A 59 -21.40 -12.55 -6.48
N ILE A 60 -21.24 -13.46 -5.52
CA ILE A 60 -20.24 -13.35 -4.46
C ILE A 60 -19.00 -14.13 -4.91
N ILE A 61 -17.92 -13.42 -5.24
CA ILE A 61 -16.63 -14.04 -5.57
C ILE A 61 -15.78 -14.05 -4.30
N GLN A 62 -15.62 -15.22 -3.69
CA GLN A 62 -14.74 -15.43 -2.55
C GLN A 62 -13.39 -15.97 -3.05
N VAL A 63 -12.36 -15.11 -3.06
CA VAL A 63 -11.01 -15.49 -3.51
C VAL A 63 -10.18 -15.91 -2.30
N GLU A 64 -10.04 -17.21 -2.08
CA GLU A 64 -9.15 -17.75 -1.05
C GLU A 64 -7.75 -18.02 -1.66
N CYS A 65 -6.77 -17.18 -1.31
CA CYS A 65 -5.38 -17.37 -1.72
C CYS A 65 -4.59 -18.03 -0.59
N ARG A 66 -4.40 -19.36 -0.67
CA ARG A 66 -3.40 -20.06 0.15
C ARG A 66 -2.02 -19.91 -0.47
N LEU A 67 -1.14 -19.13 0.17
CA LEU A 67 0.28 -19.06 -0.13
C LEU A 67 1.02 -20.05 0.78
N THR A 68 1.29 -21.26 0.28
CA THR A 68 2.28 -22.17 0.85
C THR A 68 3.48 -22.22 -0.09
N MET A 69 4.43 -21.30 0.07
CA MET A 69 5.75 -21.41 -0.56
C MET A 69 6.84 -21.22 0.49
N GLY A 70 7.88 -22.05 0.42
CA GLY A 70 8.97 -22.16 1.40
C GLY A 70 9.63 -20.82 1.73
N THR A 71 9.38 -20.34 2.94
CA THR A 71 10.00 -19.14 3.53
C THR A 71 11.43 -19.41 4.04
N ASN A 72 11.83 -20.68 4.15
CA ASN A 72 13.12 -21.07 4.74
C ASN A 72 14.32 -20.70 3.84
N ASP A 73 14.25 -20.87 2.53
CA ASP A 73 15.36 -20.50 1.63
C ASP A 73 15.57 -18.98 1.56
N PHE A 74 14.47 -18.22 1.73
CA PHE A 74 14.45 -16.76 1.74
C PHE A 74 15.19 -16.18 2.94
N TYR A 75 14.78 -16.59 4.15
CA TYR A 75 15.40 -16.11 5.38
C TYR A 75 16.88 -16.49 5.39
N SER A 76 17.21 -17.73 5.01
CA SER A 76 18.59 -18.20 4.92
C SER A 76 19.45 -17.34 3.99
N SER A 77 18.97 -16.98 2.79
CA SER A 77 19.75 -16.16 1.86
C SER A 77 19.94 -14.72 2.34
N ALA A 78 18.90 -14.10 2.90
CA ALA A 78 18.99 -12.76 3.47
C ALA A 78 19.91 -12.72 4.70
N MET A 79 19.80 -13.73 5.57
CA MET A 79 20.65 -13.89 6.75
C MET A 79 22.08 -14.24 6.37
N GLU A 80 22.33 -15.01 5.31
CA GLU A 80 23.68 -15.26 4.80
C GLU A 80 24.32 -13.98 4.28
N ALA A 81 23.60 -13.17 3.49
CA ALA A 81 24.11 -11.91 2.99
C ALA A 81 24.41 -10.92 4.13
N PHE A 82 23.51 -10.87 5.10
CA PHE A 82 23.67 -10.07 6.31
C PHE A 82 24.85 -10.55 7.16
N SER A 83 24.94 -11.86 7.41
CA SER A 83 26.04 -12.49 8.14
C SER A 83 27.37 -12.23 7.46
N ARG A 84 27.48 -12.37 6.13
CA ARG A 84 28.70 -12.03 5.37
C ARG A 84 29.10 -10.57 5.54
N GLN A 85 28.15 -9.63 5.47
CA GLN A 85 28.44 -8.20 5.65
C GLN A 85 28.86 -7.89 7.09
N MET A 86 28.19 -8.49 8.08
CA MET A 86 28.54 -8.34 9.49
C MET A 86 29.90 -8.95 9.81
N SER A 87 30.23 -10.14 9.31
CA SER A 87 31.55 -10.77 9.50
C SER A 87 32.69 -9.95 8.89
N THR A 88 32.42 -9.29 7.76
CA THR A 88 33.38 -8.36 7.14
C THR A 88 33.59 -7.12 8.02
N ALA A 89 32.53 -6.63 8.66
CA ALA A 89 32.59 -5.47 9.56
C ALA A 89 33.15 -5.81 10.96
N SER A 90 32.92 -7.03 11.47
CA SER A 90 33.22 -7.45 12.84
C SER A 90 34.57 -8.15 13.01
N GLN A 91 35.42 -8.19 11.97
CA GLN A 91 36.69 -8.92 11.95
C GLN A 91 36.56 -10.39 12.44
N GLY A 92 35.43 -11.04 12.14
CA GLY A 92 35.18 -12.44 12.49
C GLY A 92 34.56 -12.70 13.87
N ALA A 93 34.13 -11.66 14.60
CA ALA A 93 33.35 -11.87 15.83
C ALA A 93 31.94 -12.42 15.49
N PRO A 94 31.46 -13.45 16.21
CA PRO A 94 30.12 -14.01 16.01
C PRO A 94 29.04 -12.94 16.24
N MET A 95 27.99 -12.99 15.42
CA MET A 95 26.88 -12.05 15.49
C MET A 95 26.20 -12.13 16.87
N PRO A 96 25.93 -11.00 17.55
CA PRO A 96 25.16 -11.04 18.79
C PRO A 96 23.73 -11.51 18.47
N SER A 97 23.19 -12.44 19.28
CA SER A 97 21.87 -13.06 19.08
C SER A 97 20.74 -12.04 18.94
N THR A 98 20.88 -10.89 19.60
CA THR A 98 19.96 -9.75 19.50
C THR A 98 19.82 -9.24 18.07
N LEU A 99 20.88 -9.22 17.28
CA LEU A 99 20.88 -8.69 15.92
C LEU A 99 20.14 -9.61 14.94
N GLU A 100 20.27 -10.93 15.13
CA GLU A 100 19.54 -11.93 14.35
C GLU A 100 18.04 -11.85 14.65
N GLU A 101 17.65 -11.71 15.92
CA GLU A 101 16.26 -11.50 16.31
C GLU A 101 15.68 -10.24 15.65
N HIS A 102 16.46 -9.15 15.60
CA HIS A 102 16.05 -7.92 14.91
C HIS A 102 15.90 -8.12 13.40
N ALA A 103 16.85 -8.79 12.74
CA ALA A 103 16.77 -9.10 11.32
C ALA A 103 15.52 -9.95 11.00
N ARG A 104 15.22 -10.94 11.84
CA ARG A 104 14.01 -11.75 11.73
C ARG A 104 12.75 -10.91 11.92
N ALA A 105 12.68 -10.10 12.98
CA ALA A 105 11.52 -9.24 13.25
C ALA A 105 11.21 -8.29 12.09
N VAL A 106 12.26 -7.74 11.48
CA VAL A 106 12.17 -6.87 10.29
C VAL A 106 11.62 -7.63 9.07
N VAL A 107 12.07 -8.86 8.86
CA VAL A 107 11.66 -9.71 7.72
C VAL A 107 10.28 -10.33 7.91
N GLU A 108 9.83 -10.56 9.14
CA GLU A 108 8.53 -11.16 9.45
C GLU A 108 7.41 -10.11 9.57
N GLU A 109 7.75 -8.82 9.59
CA GLU A 109 6.78 -7.73 9.74
C GLU A 109 5.66 -7.79 8.69
N ALA A 110 4.41 -7.76 9.14
CA ALA A 110 3.22 -7.75 8.28
C ALA A 110 2.33 -6.55 8.61
N PRO A 111 1.65 -5.96 7.62
CA PRO A 111 1.66 -6.32 6.20
C PRO A 111 2.92 -5.83 5.47
N LYS A 112 3.22 -6.48 4.34
CA LYS A 112 4.32 -6.09 3.46
C LYS A 112 4.01 -4.80 2.72
N ILE A 113 5.05 -4.05 2.38
CA ILE A 113 4.93 -2.76 1.66
C ILE A 113 4.11 -2.90 0.37
N ASP A 114 4.33 -3.95 -0.43
CA ASP A 114 3.55 -4.20 -1.66
C ASP A 114 2.04 -4.31 -1.40
N SER A 115 1.65 -4.93 -0.29
CA SER A 115 0.24 -5.04 0.11
C SER A 115 -0.30 -3.68 0.55
N ALA A 116 0.47 -2.92 1.35
CA ALA A 116 0.07 -1.58 1.80
C ALA A 116 -0.08 -0.60 0.62
N VAL A 117 0.82 -0.63 -0.36
CA VAL A 117 0.72 0.19 -1.58
C VAL A 117 -0.52 -0.18 -2.41
N LYS A 118 -0.86 -1.48 -2.52
CA LYS A 118 -2.09 -1.91 -3.19
C LYS A 118 -3.35 -1.48 -2.46
N ALA A 119 -3.35 -1.54 -1.12
CA ALA A 119 -4.45 -1.03 -0.32
C ALA A 119 -4.62 0.48 -0.50
N PHE A 120 -3.51 1.22 -0.51
CA PHE A 120 -3.50 2.66 -0.77
C PHE A 120 -4.02 3.00 -2.18
N LEU A 121 -3.58 2.27 -3.20
CA LEU A 121 -4.08 2.40 -4.57
C LEU A 121 -5.61 2.24 -4.61
N SER A 122 -6.15 1.19 -3.99
CA SER A 122 -7.60 0.95 -3.94
C SER A 122 -8.34 2.07 -3.19
N LEU A 123 -7.75 2.61 -2.13
CA LEU A 123 -8.31 3.74 -1.37
C LEU A 123 -8.39 5.00 -2.24
N VAL A 124 -7.31 5.37 -2.92
CA VAL A 124 -7.25 6.55 -3.80
C VAL A 124 -8.19 6.40 -5.00
N ALA A 125 -8.26 5.21 -5.59
CA ALA A 125 -9.20 4.89 -6.67
C ALA A 125 -10.66 5.04 -6.22
N ALA A 126 -11.02 4.48 -5.06
CA ALA A 126 -12.37 4.59 -4.51
C ALA A 126 -12.77 6.04 -4.23
N ARG A 127 -11.85 6.84 -3.66
CA ARG A 127 -12.10 8.27 -3.42
C ARG A 127 -12.25 9.06 -4.73
N SER A 128 -11.42 8.76 -5.73
CA SER A 128 -11.49 9.45 -7.01
C SER A 128 -12.79 9.16 -7.76
N ALA A 129 -13.31 7.93 -7.67
CA ALA A 129 -14.62 7.58 -8.22
C ALA A 129 -15.77 8.29 -7.49
N VAL A 130 -15.71 8.43 -6.17
CA VAL A 130 -16.73 9.18 -5.41
C VAL A 130 -16.67 10.67 -5.72
N ALA A 131 -15.47 11.22 -5.91
CA ALA A 131 -15.28 12.62 -6.26
C ALA A 131 -15.74 12.97 -7.68
N SER A 132 -15.80 12.01 -8.61
CA SER A 132 -16.35 12.23 -9.95
C SER A 132 -17.88 12.20 -10.00
N ASP A 133 -18.51 11.47 -9.08
CA ASP A 133 -19.97 11.25 -9.09
C ASP A 133 -20.75 12.36 -8.35
N ILE A 134 -20.07 13.11 -7.50
CA ILE A 134 -20.67 14.13 -6.66
C ILE A 134 -19.90 15.43 -6.94
N ASP A 135 -20.60 16.51 -7.31
CA ASP A 135 -20.06 17.88 -7.31
C ASP A 135 -19.75 18.30 -5.86
N VAL A 136 -18.80 17.60 -5.21
CA VAL A 136 -18.30 17.95 -3.89
C VAL A 136 -17.42 19.16 -4.11
N LEU A 137 -17.96 20.34 -3.80
CA LEU A 137 -17.17 21.54 -3.66
C LEU A 137 -15.95 21.22 -2.79
N PRO A 138 -14.71 21.52 -3.27
CA PRO A 138 -13.50 21.18 -2.54
C PRO A 138 -13.60 21.74 -1.13
N ALA A 139 -13.52 20.85 -0.13
CA ALA A 139 -13.58 21.26 1.26
C ALA A 139 -12.48 22.30 1.52
N GLY A 140 -12.87 23.47 2.01
CA GLY A 140 -11.98 24.62 2.18
C GLY A 140 -10.71 24.32 3.00
N PRO A 141 -9.72 25.24 2.99
CA PRO A 141 -8.32 25.05 3.42
C PRO A 141 -8.07 24.84 4.93
N SER A 142 -9.05 24.29 5.63
CA SER A 142 -9.05 24.06 7.08
C SER A 142 -8.13 22.90 7.51
N GLY A 143 -6.80 23.07 7.39
CA GLY A 143 -5.79 22.26 8.08
C GLY A 143 -5.84 20.74 7.85
N ARG A 144 -6.54 20.26 6.82
CA ARG A 144 -6.71 18.83 6.56
C ARG A 144 -5.51 18.31 5.78
N ARG A 145 -5.05 17.13 6.22
CA ARG A 145 -4.12 16.23 5.54
C ARG A 145 -4.35 16.26 4.02
N MET A 146 -3.28 16.38 3.24
CA MET A 146 -3.38 16.27 1.77
C MET A 146 -3.96 14.90 1.42
N GLN A 147 -5.18 14.88 0.90
CA GLN A 147 -5.79 13.68 0.35
C GLN A 147 -5.63 13.74 -1.17
N CYS A 148 -5.01 12.71 -1.73
CA CYS A 148 -4.86 12.57 -3.16
C CYS A 148 -6.19 12.11 -3.77
N THR A 149 -6.74 12.93 -4.66
CA THR A 149 -7.85 12.58 -5.55
C THR A 149 -7.48 12.97 -6.97
N PHE A 150 -7.77 12.11 -7.93
CA PHE A 150 -7.57 12.41 -9.35
C PHE A 150 -8.91 12.84 -9.94
N VAL A 151 -9.20 14.15 -9.90
CA VAL A 151 -10.40 14.73 -10.51
C VAL A 151 -10.02 15.48 -11.77
N GLY A 152 -10.79 15.31 -12.86
CA GLY A 152 -10.63 16.12 -14.07
C GLY A 152 -9.36 15.88 -14.88
N THR A 153 -8.58 14.84 -14.59
CA THR A 153 -7.44 14.47 -15.44
C THR A 153 -7.92 13.92 -16.78
N SER A 154 -7.20 14.20 -17.87
CA SER A 154 -7.51 13.63 -19.20
C SER A 154 -7.44 12.09 -19.24
N ILE A 155 -6.78 11.51 -18.23
CA ILE A 155 -6.62 10.07 -18.01
C ILE A 155 -7.60 9.63 -16.91
N ASP A 156 -8.19 8.42 -17.06
CA ASP A 156 -8.97 7.74 -16.02
C ASP A 156 -8.23 7.76 -14.67
N ALA A 157 -8.89 8.25 -13.62
CA ALA A 157 -8.36 8.34 -12.26
C ALA A 157 -7.73 7.03 -11.78
N ASN A 158 -8.32 5.89 -12.12
CA ASN A 158 -7.80 4.57 -11.76
C ASN A 158 -6.46 4.28 -12.44
N ARG A 159 -6.32 4.72 -13.69
CA ARG A 159 -5.07 4.58 -14.45
C ARG A 159 -4.00 5.50 -13.89
N SER A 160 -4.34 6.74 -13.53
CA SER A 160 -3.42 7.68 -12.88
C SER A 160 -2.90 7.13 -11.55
N ALA A 161 -3.80 6.67 -10.67
CA ALA A 161 -3.42 6.07 -9.39
C ALA A 161 -2.55 4.81 -9.59
N LEU A 162 -2.87 3.96 -10.57
CA LEU A 162 -2.09 2.75 -10.88
C LEU A 162 -0.67 3.08 -11.36
N LEU A 163 -0.52 4.11 -12.20
CA LEU A 163 0.79 4.58 -12.65
C LEU A 163 1.60 5.12 -11.47
N CYS A 164 1.01 5.95 -10.61
CA CYS A 164 1.66 6.43 -9.39
C CYS A 164 2.11 5.28 -8.49
N ALA A 165 1.24 4.29 -8.23
CA ALA A 165 1.57 3.14 -7.39
C ALA A 165 2.71 2.28 -7.98
N ARG A 166 2.73 2.08 -9.31
CA ARG A 166 3.80 1.35 -10.00
C ARG A 166 5.13 2.07 -9.90
N THR A 167 5.15 3.38 -10.19
CA THR A 167 6.36 4.20 -10.06
C THR A 167 6.84 4.21 -8.61
N MET A 168 5.93 4.33 -7.64
CA MET A 168 6.27 4.29 -6.23
C MET A 168 6.93 2.96 -5.84
N LEU A 169 6.38 1.81 -6.26
CA LEU A 169 6.99 0.51 -6.00
C LEU A 169 8.34 0.32 -6.71
N ALA A 170 8.49 0.82 -7.93
CA ALA A 170 9.76 0.78 -8.65
C ALA A 170 10.83 1.62 -7.93
N THR A 171 10.45 2.80 -7.43
CA THR A 171 11.35 3.68 -6.66
C THR A 171 11.70 3.05 -5.32
N ILE A 172 10.73 2.51 -4.57
CA ILE A 172 10.98 1.78 -3.32
C ILE A 172 12.03 0.69 -3.54
N ASN A 173 11.87 -0.10 -4.60
CA ASN A 173 12.73 -1.25 -4.86
C ASN A 173 14.12 -0.90 -5.42
N SER A 174 14.35 0.35 -5.83
CA SER A 174 15.63 0.84 -6.36
C SER A 174 16.32 1.85 -5.46
N THR A 175 15.70 2.29 -4.36
CA THR A 175 16.27 3.33 -3.50
C THR A 175 17.26 2.74 -2.51
N LEU A 176 18.48 3.26 -2.53
CA LEU A 176 19.49 2.98 -1.51
C LEU A 176 19.30 3.92 -0.32
N ILE A 177 19.46 3.37 0.89
CA ILE A 177 19.44 4.11 2.14
C ILE A 177 20.89 4.50 2.45
N ILE A 178 21.17 5.80 2.45
CA ILE A 178 22.54 6.30 2.64
C ILE A 178 22.96 6.07 4.11
N PRO A 179 24.18 5.57 4.38
CA PRO A 179 24.70 5.46 5.74
C PRO A 179 24.84 6.84 6.37
N GLU A 180 24.43 6.98 7.63
CA GLU A 180 24.77 8.16 8.40
C GLU A 180 26.29 8.22 8.57
N SER A 181 26.90 9.34 8.14
CA SER A 181 28.30 9.61 8.45
C SER A 181 28.48 9.63 9.97
N PRO A 182 29.54 9.00 10.51
CA PRO A 182 29.83 8.97 11.94
C PRO A 182 29.90 10.37 12.57
N GLU A 183 30.19 11.41 11.79
CA GLU A 183 30.28 12.81 12.25
C GLU A 183 28.91 13.41 12.62
N THR A 184 27.82 12.90 12.05
CA THR A 184 26.46 13.42 12.30
C THR A 184 25.93 13.00 13.69
N LEU A 185 26.43 11.88 14.22
CA LEU A 185 25.97 11.30 15.49
C LEU A 185 26.51 12.03 16.72
N SER A 186 27.61 12.78 16.58
CA SER A 186 28.28 13.47 17.69
C SER A 186 27.50 14.70 18.20
N ASN A 187 26.70 15.34 17.34
CA ASN A 187 26.07 16.64 17.64
C ASN A 187 24.62 16.55 18.19
N ALA A 188 23.99 15.37 18.21
CA ALA A 188 22.59 15.21 18.63
C ALA A 188 22.39 14.93 20.14
N ASN A 189 23.45 14.93 20.95
CA ASN A 189 23.44 14.45 22.34
C ASN A 189 23.01 15.49 23.41
N GLY A 190 22.35 16.60 23.04
CA GLY A 190 21.94 17.64 24.00
C GLY A 190 20.70 17.33 24.86
N GLY A 191 20.06 16.17 24.72
CA GLY A 191 18.80 15.86 25.43
C GLY A 191 18.89 14.59 26.28
N GLN A 192 19.00 14.76 27.60
CA GLN A 192 18.89 13.71 28.63
C GLN A 192 17.47 13.13 28.67
N GLY A 193 17.19 12.15 27.82
CA GLY A 193 16.00 11.30 27.91
C GLY A 193 16.45 9.83 27.82
N SER A 194 15.90 8.98 28.70
CA SER A 194 16.19 7.54 28.88
C SER A 194 16.83 6.86 27.65
N GLY A 195 18.13 6.56 27.74
CA GLY A 195 18.99 6.21 26.61
C GLY A 195 18.80 4.81 26.01
N VAL A 196 18.04 3.92 26.67
CA VAL A 196 17.92 2.51 26.25
C VAL A 196 17.12 2.38 24.94
N GLY A 197 15.99 3.09 24.81
CA GLY A 197 15.14 2.99 23.60
C GLY A 197 15.79 3.59 22.34
N ARG A 198 16.58 4.66 22.50
CA ARG A 198 17.29 5.29 21.37
C ARG A 198 18.38 4.41 20.78
N GLN A 199 19.04 3.59 21.60
CA GLN A 199 20.08 2.70 21.11
C GLN A 199 19.49 1.55 20.31
N GLU A 200 18.43 0.92 20.81
CA GLU A 200 17.73 -0.16 20.11
C GLU A 200 17.16 0.31 18.75
N GLU A 201 16.61 1.53 18.69
CA GLU A 201 16.11 2.11 17.45
C GLU A 201 17.22 2.38 16.42
N LYS A 202 18.39 2.85 16.87
CA LYS A 202 19.57 3.03 16.01
C LYS A 202 20.07 1.69 15.46
N GLU A 203 20.12 0.66 16.29
CA GLU A 203 20.52 -0.69 15.87
C GLU A 203 19.53 -1.25 14.83
N ARG A 204 18.22 -1.14 15.08
CA ARG A 204 17.17 -1.53 14.12
C ARG A 204 17.26 -0.79 12.80
N THR A 205 17.53 0.50 12.84
CA THR A 205 17.72 1.35 11.66
C THR A 205 18.93 0.89 10.85
N SER A 206 20.04 0.60 11.53
CA SER A 206 21.26 0.06 10.91
C SER A 206 21.00 -1.29 10.24
N VAL A 207 20.38 -2.23 10.95
CA VAL A 207 20.03 -3.56 10.41
C VAL A 207 19.13 -3.43 9.17
N THR A 208 18.08 -2.60 9.26
CA THR A 208 17.18 -2.33 8.13
C THR A 208 17.96 -1.81 6.92
N ARG A 209 18.84 -0.83 7.12
CA ARG A 209 19.66 -0.22 6.06
C ARG A 209 20.53 -1.26 5.35
N VAL A 210 21.22 -2.10 6.11
CA VAL A 210 22.12 -3.14 5.59
C VAL A 210 21.35 -4.14 4.73
N ILE A 211 20.27 -4.71 5.26
CA ILE A 211 19.45 -5.70 4.54
C ILE A 211 18.80 -5.06 3.31
N TRP A 212 18.27 -3.84 3.44
CA TRP A 212 17.61 -3.12 2.35
C TRP A 212 18.56 -2.88 1.19
N ASN A 213 19.74 -2.30 1.46
CA ASN A 213 20.73 -2.01 0.43
C ASN A 213 21.29 -3.27 -0.22
N SER A 214 21.41 -4.37 0.53
CA SER A 214 21.79 -5.67 -0.01
C SER A 214 20.79 -6.14 -1.08
N LEU A 215 19.49 -6.08 -0.76
CA LEU A 215 18.44 -6.46 -1.70
C LEU A 215 18.44 -5.58 -2.95
N VAL A 216 18.58 -4.26 -2.80
CA VAL A 216 18.64 -3.34 -3.95
C VAL A 216 19.86 -3.63 -4.85
N LYS A 217 21.03 -3.87 -4.27
CA LYS A 217 22.26 -4.19 -5.04
C LYS A 217 22.17 -5.51 -5.78
N GLN A 218 21.57 -6.54 -5.15
CA GLN A 218 21.32 -7.81 -5.82
C GLN A 218 20.44 -7.60 -7.07
N GLN A 219 19.50 -6.66 -7.02
CA GLN A 219 18.66 -6.37 -8.20
C GLN A 219 19.45 -5.88 -9.39
N SER A 220 20.39 -4.98 -9.13
CA SER A 220 21.24 -4.40 -10.17
C SER A 220 22.25 -5.40 -10.72
N ALA A 221 22.77 -6.31 -9.89
CA ALA A 221 23.77 -7.30 -10.30
C ALA A 221 23.18 -8.44 -11.15
N GLU A 222 21.96 -8.89 -10.84
CA GLU A 222 21.32 -10.01 -11.56
C GLU A 222 20.81 -9.63 -12.97
N LEU A 223 20.66 -8.34 -13.29
CA LEU A 223 20.34 -7.92 -14.67
C LEU A 223 21.37 -8.40 -15.70
N VAL A 224 22.58 -8.75 -15.26
CA VAL A 224 23.66 -9.27 -16.10
C VAL A 224 23.56 -10.80 -16.30
N ASN A 225 22.87 -11.52 -15.40
CA ASN A 225 22.79 -12.98 -15.40
C ASN A 225 21.32 -13.43 -15.50
N ALA A 226 20.83 -13.62 -16.73
CA ALA A 226 19.43 -13.83 -17.09
C ALA A 226 18.76 -15.15 -16.60
N GLU A 227 19.34 -15.85 -15.63
CA GLU A 227 18.67 -17.00 -15.03
C GLU A 227 17.55 -16.51 -14.11
N LYS A 228 16.31 -16.93 -14.43
CA LYS A 228 15.02 -16.48 -13.86
C LYS A 228 14.81 -16.83 -12.38
N LYS A 229 15.77 -16.59 -11.50
CA LYS A 229 15.53 -16.64 -10.05
C LYS A 229 14.59 -15.48 -9.71
N LYS A 230 13.59 -15.77 -8.86
CA LYS A 230 12.62 -14.78 -8.40
C LYS A 230 13.35 -13.76 -7.55
N GLN A 231 13.81 -12.70 -8.19
CA GLN A 231 14.54 -11.63 -7.54
C GLN A 231 13.73 -11.03 -6.39
N MET A 232 14.38 -10.91 -5.24
CA MET A 232 13.75 -10.44 -4.02
C MET A 232 13.71 -8.92 -4.00
N LYS A 233 12.52 -8.39 -3.75
CA LYS A 233 12.26 -6.94 -3.77
C LYS A 233 12.08 -6.43 -2.35
N PRO A 234 12.70 -5.30 -1.95
CA PRO A 234 12.45 -4.68 -0.65
C PRO A 234 10.95 -4.58 -0.32
N SER A 235 10.12 -4.20 -1.30
CA SER A 235 8.67 -4.07 -1.12
C SER A 235 7.95 -5.39 -0.79
N LYS A 236 8.57 -6.54 -1.05
CA LYS A 236 8.02 -7.88 -0.75
C LYS A 236 8.54 -8.44 0.58
N VAL A 237 9.68 -7.93 1.05
CA VAL A 237 10.38 -8.41 2.24
C VAL A 237 9.97 -7.60 3.47
N PHE A 238 9.99 -6.29 3.36
CA PHE A 238 9.84 -5.39 4.49
C PHE A 238 8.38 -5.00 4.76
N GLY A 239 8.13 -4.59 6.01
CA GLY A 239 6.87 -4.02 6.46
C GLY A 239 6.96 -2.50 6.69
N ARG A 240 6.10 -2.01 7.58
CA ARG A 240 5.90 -0.59 7.86
C ARG A 240 7.13 0.08 8.46
N ARG A 241 7.69 -0.49 9.53
CA ARG A 241 8.80 0.11 10.29
C ARG A 241 10.04 0.28 9.42
N SER A 242 10.37 -0.73 8.64
CA SER A 242 11.49 -0.63 7.71
C SER A 242 11.25 0.38 6.58
N LEU A 243 10.00 0.50 6.11
CA LEU A 243 9.67 1.55 5.17
C LEU A 243 9.82 2.93 5.80
N ALA A 244 9.46 3.14 7.07
CA ALA A 244 9.63 4.43 7.75
C ALA A 244 11.09 4.91 7.74
N VAL A 245 12.05 3.98 7.82
CA VAL A 245 13.48 4.28 7.66
C VAL A 245 13.85 4.68 6.23
N ALA A 246 13.32 3.97 5.23
CA ALA A 246 13.65 4.20 3.82
C ALA A 246 12.90 5.39 3.19
N TYR A 247 11.72 5.72 3.70
CA TYR A 247 10.77 6.62 3.07
C TYR A 247 11.28 8.06 2.89
N PRO A 248 12.06 8.65 3.83
CA PRO A 248 12.64 9.97 3.61
C PRO A 248 13.49 10.06 2.34
N PHE A 249 14.28 9.03 2.04
CA PHE A 249 15.10 8.97 0.82
C PHE A 249 14.24 8.80 -0.44
N ILE A 250 13.18 7.99 -0.35
CA ILE A 250 12.22 7.79 -1.44
C ILE A 250 11.48 9.10 -1.76
N ARG A 251 10.98 9.79 -0.74
CA ARG A 251 10.27 11.08 -0.87
C ARG A 251 11.16 12.14 -1.48
N GLU A 252 12.44 12.18 -1.09
CA GLU A 252 13.41 13.11 -1.65
C GLU A 252 13.64 12.88 -3.15
N ARG A 253 13.71 11.62 -3.61
CA ARG A 253 13.81 11.30 -5.04
C ARG A 253 12.61 11.81 -5.84
N PHE A 254 11.40 11.69 -5.29
CA PHE A 254 10.19 12.22 -5.95
C PHE A 254 10.17 13.74 -5.99
N ARG A 255 10.53 14.39 -4.88
CA ARG A 255 10.59 15.85 -4.79
C ARG A 255 11.51 16.44 -5.86
N ARG A 256 12.68 15.83 -6.09
CA ARG A 256 13.63 16.28 -7.12
C ARG A 256 13.13 16.10 -8.54
N GLY A 257 12.40 15.04 -8.81
CA GLY A 257 11.82 14.83 -10.14
C GLY A 257 10.77 15.90 -10.51
N VAL A 258 10.21 16.59 -9.52
CA VAL A 258 9.33 17.75 -9.74
C VAL A 258 10.13 19.05 -9.80
N ALA A 259 11.08 19.25 -8.87
CA ALA A 259 11.88 20.48 -8.81
C ALA A 259 12.83 20.66 -10.01
N GLY A 260 13.24 19.57 -10.67
CA GLY A 260 14.09 19.62 -11.86
C GLY A 260 13.40 20.14 -13.12
N SER A 261 12.08 20.33 -13.10
CA SER A 261 11.30 20.80 -14.25
C SER A 261 11.38 22.32 -14.43
N ASP A 262 11.34 23.08 -13.34
CA ASP A 262 11.13 24.52 -13.39
C ASP A 262 11.87 25.24 -12.26
N ASP A 263 12.88 26.05 -12.63
CA ASP A 263 13.36 27.21 -11.88
C ASP A 263 14.35 27.01 -10.70
N ALA A 264 15.59 27.46 -10.90
CA ALA A 264 16.74 27.28 -10.01
C ALA A 264 16.82 28.28 -8.83
N THR A 265 15.71 28.89 -8.38
CA THR A 265 15.81 30.21 -7.72
C THR A 265 15.18 30.37 -6.33
N SER A 266 14.78 29.31 -5.62
CA SER A 266 14.22 29.48 -4.25
C SER A 266 15.14 28.93 -3.14
N GLY A 267 15.71 29.84 -2.34
CA GLY A 267 16.55 29.58 -1.17
C GLY A 267 15.81 29.03 0.05
N GLN A 268 15.21 27.85 -0.07
CA GLN A 268 14.48 27.20 1.01
C GLN A 268 15.43 26.44 1.96
N LYS A 269 15.13 26.49 3.27
CA LYS A 269 15.93 25.89 4.35
C LYS A 269 16.22 24.41 4.07
N ARG A 270 17.49 24.07 4.01
CA ARG A 270 17.93 22.73 3.61
C ARG A 270 17.56 21.67 4.64
N SER A 271 16.83 20.64 4.22
CA SER A 271 16.60 19.45 5.04
C SER A 271 17.94 18.73 5.24
N PRO A 272 18.21 18.09 6.41
CA PRO A 272 19.43 17.30 6.63
C PRO A 272 19.70 16.23 5.54
N VAL A 273 18.67 15.80 4.81
CA VAL A 273 18.78 14.83 3.70
C VAL A 273 19.29 15.48 2.40
N GLU A 274 19.20 16.81 2.25
CA GLU A 274 19.66 17.52 1.05
C GLU A 274 21.19 17.58 0.92
N SER A 275 21.93 17.44 2.02
CA SER A 275 23.40 17.37 1.95
C SER A 275 23.91 16.06 1.35
N LEU A 276 23.06 15.02 1.34
CA LEU A 276 23.35 13.71 0.75
C LEU A 276 22.77 13.60 -0.68
N SER A 277 22.55 14.74 -1.33
CA SER A 277 21.71 14.85 -2.51
C SER A 277 22.32 14.29 -3.79
N ASP A 278 23.61 14.40 -4.01
CA ASP A 278 24.14 14.10 -5.35
C ASP A 278 24.02 12.61 -5.76
N ASP A 279 23.83 11.70 -4.80
CA ASP A 279 23.85 10.25 -5.06
C ASP A 279 22.48 9.62 -5.37
N LEU A 280 21.37 10.35 -5.23
CA LEU A 280 20.02 9.80 -5.43
C LEU A 280 19.37 10.31 -6.73
N PRO A 281 19.16 9.43 -7.73
CA PRO A 281 18.57 9.85 -9.00
C PRO A 281 17.12 10.29 -8.82
N ALA A 282 16.79 11.44 -9.41
CA ALA A 282 15.45 12.01 -9.44
C ALA A 282 14.45 11.05 -10.11
N VAL A 283 13.19 11.13 -9.69
CA VAL A 283 12.10 10.33 -10.27
C VAL A 283 10.98 11.24 -10.74
N GLU A 284 10.88 11.39 -12.06
CA GLU A 284 9.88 12.21 -12.72
C GLU A 284 8.45 11.65 -12.54
N PRO A 285 7.43 12.52 -12.54
CA PRO A 285 6.04 12.09 -12.56
C PRO A 285 5.74 11.25 -13.81
N PRO A 286 4.88 10.22 -13.73
CA PRO A 286 4.47 9.46 -14.91
C PRO A 286 3.81 10.34 -15.97
N ASN A 287 4.04 10.01 -17.25
CA ASN A 287 3.44 10.74 -18.38
C ASN A 287 1.93 10.93 -18.22
N GLY A 288 1.49 12.19 -18.31
CA GLY A 288 0.09 12.57 -18.20
C GLY A 288 -0.43 12.75 -16.76
N ILE A 289 0.43 12.65 -15.75
CA ILE A 289 0.10 12.96 -14.36
C ILE A 289 0.71 14.32 -14.02
N HIS A 290 -0.14 15.27 -13.60
CA HIS A 290 0.33 16.57 -13.10
C HIS A 290 1.18 16.41 -11.84
N SER A 291 2.23 17.24 -11.74
CA SER A 291 3.15 17.26 -10.61
C SER A 291 2.46 17.40 -9.26
N ASP A 292 1.38 18.19 -9.18
CA ASP A 292 0.63 18.38 -7.93
C ASP A 292 -0.05 17.09 -7.46
N HIS A 293 -0.68 16.35 -8.38
CA HIS A 293 -1.29 15.06 -8.06
C HIS A 293 -0.23 14.01 -7.68
N TRP A 294 0.93 14.07 -8.34
CA TRP A 294 2.07 13.22 -7.99
C TRP A 294 2.57 13.52 -6.57
N ILE A 295 2.80 14.79 -6.25
CA ILE A 295 3.21 15.26 -4.91
C ILE A 295 2.20 14.83 -3.85
N ALA A 296 0.91 15.07 -4.09
CA ALA A 296 -0.16 14.70 -3.17
C ALA A 296 -0.19 13.19 -2.92
N PHE A 297 -0.01 12.37 -3.96
CA PHE A 297 -0.06 10.91 -3.85
C PHE A 297 1.00 10.35 -2.90
N TYR A 298 2.28 10.71 -3.09
CA TYR A 298 3.32 10.19 -2.20
C TYR A 298 3.33 10.91 -0.86
N THR A 299 2.97 12.19 -0.79
CA THR A 299 2.88 12.89 0.51
C THR A 299 1.83 12.24 1.41
N GLU A 300 0.65 11.94 0.88
CA GLU A 300 -0.39 11.24 1.64
C GLU A 300 0.07 9.86 2.11
N PHE A 301 0.70 9.08 1.23
CA PHE A 301 1.21 7.75 1.60
C PHE A 301 2.25 7.84 2.74
N GLY A 302 3.14 8.84 2.69
CA GLY A 302 4.09 9.13 3.75
C GLY A 302 3.42 9.52 5.06
N ASP A 303 2.40 10.37 5.01
CA ASP A 303 1.63 10.73 6.20
C ASP A 303 0.97 9.50 6.82
N LEU A 304 0.46 8.56 6.01
CA LEU A 304 -0.15 7.31 6.47
C LEU A 304 0.86 6.32 7.06
N LEU A 305 2.14 6.50 6.76
CA LEU A 305 3.24 5.74 7.33
C LEU A 305 3.63 6.24 8.72
N SER A 306 3.58 7.55 8.96
CA SER A 306 3.98 8.20 10.22
C SER A 306 2.93 8.18 11.33
N GLU A 307 1.67 7.87 11.03
CA GLU A 307 0.60 7.85 12.04
C GLU A 307 0.69 6.59 12.92
N ASP A 308 1.51 6.66 13.96
CA ASP A 308 1.66 5.60 14.96
C ASP A 308 0.47 5.57 15.92
N GLY A 309 -0.74 5.42 15.36
CA GLY A 309 -1.94 5.02 16.09
C GLY A 309 -2.30 5.86 17.32
N SER A 310 -1.79 7.08 17.47
CA SER A 310 -2.21 7.97 18.53
C SER A 310 -3.73 8.12 18.41
N GLU A 311 -4.43 7.62 19.42
CA GLU A 311 -5.89 7.62 19.50
C GLU A 311 -6.38 9.04 19.75
N GLN A 312 -6.08 9.94 18.84
CA GLN A 312 -6.56 11.30 18.92
C GLN A 312 -8.04 11.27 18.54
N ASP A 313 -8.86 11.30 19.58
CA ASP A 313 -10.31 11.37 19.57
C ASP A 313 -10.79 12.39 18.52
N GLY A 314 -11.48 11.91 17.49
CA GLY A 314 -12.24 12.78 16.61
C GLY A 314 -12.27 12.34 15.16
N CYS A 315 -13.15 11.37 14.84
CA CYS A 315 -13.78 11.10 13.53
C CYS A 315 -12.90 11.02 12.26
N SER A 316 -11.59 11.21 12.35
CA SER A 316 -10.62 10.99 11.30
C SER A 316 -10.55 9.48 11.07
N ALA A 317 -11.07 9.04 9.93
CA ALA A 317 -10.96 7.66 9.53
C ALA A 317 -9.46 7.33 9.47
N ASN A 318 -8.99 6.48 10.38
CA ASN A 318 -7.59 6.08 10.48
C ASN A 318 -7.23 5.19 9.29
N ASP A 319 -7.09 5.79 8.11
CA ASP A 319 -6.73 5.10 6.88
C ASP A 319 -5.36 4.41 7.02
N SER A 320 -4.49 4.89 7.91
CA SER A 320 -3.24 4.18 8.28
C SER A 320 -3.53 2.77 8.83
N LYS A 321 -4.55 2.61 9.69
CA LYS A 321 -4.97 1.29 10.20
C LYS A 321 -5.47 0.40 9.06
N LEU A 322 -6.17 0.97 8.07
CA LEU A 322 -6.62 0.22 6.89
C LEU A 322 -5.42 -0.33 6.09
N LEU A 323 -4.44 0.52 5.79
CA LEU A 323 -3.27 0.16 4.98
C LEU A 323 -2.36 -0.88 5.66
N TRP A 324 -2.17 -0.74 6.97
CA TRP A 324 -1.20 -1.52 7.74
C TRP A 324 -1.83 -2.64 8.57
N SER A 325 -3.06 -3.01 8.29
CA SER A 325 -3.73 -4.13 8.96
C SER A 325 -3.39 -5.48 8.30
N MET A 326 -3.23 -6.51 9.14
CA MET A 326 -2.94 -7.87 8.65
C MET A 326 -4.10 -8.48 7.86
N ASP A 327 -5.33 -8.10 8.18
CA ASP A 327 -6.56 -8.55 7.52
C ASP A 327 -6.88 -7.77 6.24
N ARG A 328 -5.91 -6.96 5.75
CA ARG A 328 -6.07 -6.10 4.57
C ARG A 328 -7.23 -5.13 4.70
N GLY A 329 -7.55 -4.74 5.92
CA GLY A 329 -8.57 -3.76 6.23
C GLY A 329 -9.97 -4.32 6.27
N GLN A 330 -10.15 -5.64 6.27
CA GLN A 330 -11.49 -6.26 6.30
C GLN A 330 -12.30 -5.81 7.52
N LYS A 331 -11.74 -5.88 8.73
CA LYS A 331 -12.42 -5.44 9.96
C LYS A 331 -12.72 -3.95 9.96
N GLU A 332 -11.78 -3.14 9.47
CA GLU A 332 -12.00 -1.68 9.37
C GLU A 332 -13.10 -1.35 8.34
N LEU A 333 -13.15 -2.06 7.21
CA LEU A 333 -14.21 -1.90 6.22
C LEU A 333 -15.57 -2.35 6.76
N GLU A 334 -15.61 -3.44 7.51
CA GLU A 334 -16.81 -3.93 8.20
C GLU A 334 -17.30 -2.91 9.23
N LEU A 335 -16.41 -2.42 10.09
CA LEU A 335 -16.69 -1.36 11.05
C LEU A 335 -17.24 -0.08 10.35
N ARG A 336 -16.70 0.29 9.19
CA ARG A 336 -17.23 1.43 8.39
C ARG A 336 -18.60 1.14 7.78
N ARG A 337 -18.90 -0.11 7.42
CA ARG A 337 -20.25 -0.51 6.95
C ARG A 337 -21.25 -0.42 8.10
N GLU A 338 -20.91 -0.96 9.26
CA GLU A 338 -21.73 -0.89 10.48
C GLU A 338 -21.99 0.57 10.90
N LYS A 339 -20.95 1.41 10.96
CA LYS A 339 -21.12 2.84 11.28
C LYS A 339 -22.02 3.57 10.28
N ARG A 340 -21.94 3.25 8.99
CA ARG A 340 -22.84 3.83 7.98
C ARG A 340 -24.28 3.33 8.16
N ALA A 341 -24.47 2.04 8.39
CA ALA A 341 -25.79 1.47 8.68
C ALA A 341 -26.41 2.11 9.94
N GLN A 342 -25.60 2.32 10.98
CA GLN A 342 -26.02 2.99 12.20
C GLN A 342 -26.43 4.44 11.94
N ARG A 343 -25.63 5.22 11.21
CA ARG A 343 -25.99 6.61 10.85
C ARG A 343 -27.28 6.71 10.04
N VAL A 344 -27.51 5.77 9.11
CA VAL A 344 -28.77 5.71 8.36
C VAL A 344 -29.94 5.39 9.30
N LYS A 345 -29.76 4.45 10.24
CA LYS A 345 -30.76 4.12 11.26
C LYS A 345 -31.08 5.34 12.14
N ASP A 346 -30.06 6.05 12.61
CA ASP A 346 -30.20 7.24 13.47
C ASP A 346 -30.91 8.39 12.73
N ALA A 347 -30.58 8.59 11.43
CA ALA A 347 -31.23 9.58 10.60
C ALA A 347 -32.72 9.24 10.38
N LEU A 348 -33.05 7.97 10.14
CA LEU A 348 -34.43 7.52 9.98
C LEU A 348 -35.23 7.68 11.29
N SER A 349 -34.67 7.34 12.45
CA SER A 349 -35.35 7.56 13.73
C SER A 349 -35.59 9.05 14.00
N SER A 350 -34.61 9.91 13.72
CA SER A 350 -34.76 11.36 13.90
C SER A 350 -35.87 11.96 13.03
N THR A 351 -36.08 11.45 11.81
CA THR A 351 -37.18 11.92 10.94
C THR A 351 -38.57 11.49 11.40
N CYS A 352 -38.69 10.38 12.15
CA CYS A 352 -39.96 9.94 12.71
C CYS A 352 -40.40 10.83 13.87
N ASP A 353 -39.46 11.23 14.73
CA ASP A 353 -39.75 12.10 15.87
C ASP A 353 -40.17 13.50 15.42
N ALA A 354 -39.54 14.04 14.36
CA ALA A 354 -39.88 15.34 13.80
C ALA A 354 -41.29 15.41 13.17
N LYS A 355 -41.81 14.30 12.63
CA LYS A 355 -43.19 14.27 12.08
C LYS A 355 -44.25 14.24 13.16
N THR A 356 -43.99 13.58 14.29
CA THR A 356 -44.93 13.51 15.41
C THR A 356 -45.08 14.88 16.08
N ALA A 357 -43.99 15.64 16.18
CA ALA A 357 -44.00 17.00 16.73
C ALA A 357 -44.67 18.06 15.84
N SER A 358 -44.94 17.76 14.55
CA SER A 358 -45.63 18.69 13.63
C SER A 358 -47.13 18.41 13.50
N ALA A 359 -47.64 17.38 14.18
CA ALA A 359 -49.05 16.98 14.15
C ALA A 359 -49.83 17.41 15.40
N GLU A 360 -49.15 17.99 16.40
CA GLU A 360 -49.73 18.76 17.51
C GLU A 360 -49.68 20.25 17.17
#